data_AF-A0A2I1RC89-F1
#
_entry.id   AF-A0A2I1RC89-F1
#
_cell.length_a   1.000
_cell.length_b   1.000
_cell.length_c   1.000
_cell.angle_alpha   90.00
_cell.angle_beta   90.00
_cell.angle_gamma   90.00
#
_symmetry.space_group_name_H-M   'P 1'
#
loop_
_entity.id
_entity.type
_entity.pdbx_description
1 polymer ?
#
loop_
_entity_poly.entity_id
_entity_poly.type
_entity_poly.pdbx_seq_one_letter_code
_entity_poly.pdbx_strand_id
1 'polypeptide(L)'
;MARDTGFPDADAENDFARLRRQAERARLAQWFMRQPADVNTILPFDEVVAALGRTGETSLGLQVVEVSSIVGSVDRTKDFDRYFRPTSSRGRERWQRLAAAQRRGESVPPVQLYRIGSMHFVIDGHHRVSIAIARNWATIDAYVTLIHTRISPEGITGTSDLVLKDHRRLFLSRVPLEGAQADAIRLSFPFDYAELAENVEAWGFRLSQEIGEFLSRAETARRWFGEEFLPVVRMARRAGIRPDLESDAELYMWVACERYRLVRRHIWDEHVFDELLDHSRRRKR
;
A
#
# COMPACT_ATOMS: atom_id res chain seq x y z
N MET A 1 -22.38 23.80 -7.29
CA MET A 1 -21.80 24.77 -6.33
C MET A 1 -22.70 24.83 -5.10
N ALA A 2 -22.13 24.83 -3.89
CA ALA A 2 -22.89 25.16 -2.70
C ALA A 2 -23.40 26.60 -2.87
N ARG A 3 -24.72 26.78 -2.87
CA ARG A 3 -25.31 28.12 -2.85
C ARG A 3 -25.34 28.53 -1.38
N ASP A 4 -24.45 29.43 -0.98
CA ASP A 4 -24.55 30.05 0.33
C ASP A 4 -25.74 31.03 0.27
N THR A 5 -26.77 30.77 1.07
CA THR A 5 -28.01 31.58 1.14
C THR A 5 -27.86 32.78 2.08
N GLY A 6 -26.72 32.88 2.77
CA GLY A 6 -26.45 33.93 3.76
C GLY A 6 -26.96 33.58 5.16
N PHE A 7 -27.56 32.39 5.34
CA PHE A 7 -28.04 31.87 6.62
C PHE A 7 -27.14 30.71 7.06
N PRO A 8 -26.16 30.93 7.96
CA PRO A 8 -25.11 29.94 8.27
C PRO A 8 -25.63 28.57 8.70
N ASP A 9 -26.70 28.54 9.50
CA ASP A 9 -27.26 27.29 10.03
C ASP A 9 -28.02 26.51 8.94
N ALA A 10 -28.79 27.19 8.09
CA ALA A 10 -29.51 26.58 6.99
C ALA A 10 -28.54 26.06 5.90
N ASP A 11 -27.48 26.82 5.61
CA ASP A 11 -26.44 26.42 4.67
C ASP A 11 -25.66 25.20 5.20
N ALA A 12 -25.36 25.16 6.51
CA ALA A 12 -24.76 24.01 7.16
C ALA A 12 -25.66 22.77 7.10
N GLU A 13 -26.96 22.91 7.32
CA GLU A 13 -27.89 21.78 7.18
C GLU A 13 -27.95 21.24 5.76
N ASN A 14 -28.05 22.13 4.77
CA ASN A 14 -28.09 21.78 3.35
C ASN A 14 -26.82 21.06 2.89
N ASP A 15 -25.65 21.50 3.37
CA ASP A 15 -24.37 20.85 3.09
C ASP A 15 -24.30 19.44 3.65
N PHE A 16 -24.70 19.25 4.92
CA PHE A 16 -24.72 17.93 5.54
C PHE A 16 -25.64 16.98 4.77
N ALA A 17 -26.86 17.44 4.44
CA ALA A 17 -27.81 16.66 3.65
C ALA A 17 -27.28 16.33 2.24
N ARG A 18 -26.53 17.25 1.61
CA ARG A 18 -25.87 17.01 0.31
C ARG A 18 -24.80 15.92 0.44
N LEU A 19 -23.90 16.00 1.41
CA LEU A 19 -22.86 14.99 1.62
C LEU A 19 -23.45 13.61 1.93
N ARG A 20 -24.48 13.53 2.78
CA ARG A 20 -25.20 12.27 3.05
C ARG A 20 -25.76 11.66 1.77
N ARG A 21 -26.46 12.45 0.94
CA ARG A 21 -26.98 11.98 -0.36
C ARG A 21 -25.88 11.49 -1.29
N GLN A 22 -24.72 12.15 -1.30
CA GLN A 22 -23.57 11.71 -2.10
C GLN A 22 -22.99 10.39 -1.58
N ALA A 23 -22.86 10.21 -0.27
CA ALA A 23 -22.40 8.97 0.35
C ALA A 23 -23.33 7.79 0.03
N GLU A 24 -24.65 7.98 0.15
CA GLU A 24 -25.62 6.92 -0.19
C GLU A 24 -25.59 6.57 -1.69
N ARG A 25 -25.45 7.57 -2.58
CA ARG A 25 -25.28 7.32 -4.02
C ARG A 25 -24.00 6.55 -4.33
N ALA A 26 -22.90 6.87 -3.67
CA ALA A 26 -21.63 6.15 -3.86
C ALA A 26 -21.72 4.69 -3.42
N ARG A 27 -22.42 4.41 -2.31
CA ARG A 27 -22.71 3.04 -1.86
C ARG A 27 -23.56 2.26 -2.87
N LEU A 28 -24.61 2.88 -3.40
CA LEU A 28 -25.45 2.25 -4.44
C LEU A 28 -24.66 1.98 -5.72
N ALA A 29 -23.83 2.93 -6.15
CA ALA A 29 -22.96 2.76 -7.31
C ALA A 29 -21.96 1.61 -7.10
N GLN A 30 -21.36 1.51 -5.91
CA GLN A 30 -20.44 0.41 -5.55
C GLN A 30 -21.14 -0.95 -5.62
N TRP A 31 -22.34 -1.05 -5.06
CA TRP A 31 -23.15 -2.27 -5.12
C TRP A 31 -23.48 -2.66 -6.57
N PHE A 32 -23.88 -1.69 -7.40
CA PHE A 32 -24.20 -1.93 -8.80
C PHE A 32 -22.97 -2.34 -9.62
N MET A 33 -21.81 -1.71 -9.37
CA MET A 33 -20.55 -1.99 -10.06
C MET A 33 -19.82 -3.22 -9.52
N ARG A 34 -20.35 -3.91 -8.50
CA ARG A 34 -19.71 -5.04 -7.80
C ARG A 34 -18.26 -4.74 -7.38
N GLN A 35 -18.00 -3.49 -7.01
CA GLN A 35 -16.68 -3.08 -6.56
C GLN A 35 -16.38 -3.70 -5.17
N PRO A 36 -15.10 -4.02 -4.89
CA PRO A 36 -14.69 -4.47 -3.56
C PRO A 36 -15.17 -3.53 -2.45
N ALA A 37 -15.56 -4.09 -1.30
CA ALA A 37 -16.16 -3.34 -0.20
C ALA A 37 -15.24 -2.24 0.38
N ASP A 38 -13.93 -2.43 0.23
CA ASP A 38 -12.89 -1.53 0.76
C ASP A 38 -12.67 -0.26 -0.07
N VAL A 39 -13.09 -0.22 -1.33
CA VAL A 39 -12.84 0.94 -2.22
C VAL A 39 -13.41 2.25 -1.68
N ASN A 40 -14.58 2.22 -1.05
CA ASN A 40 -15.23 3.39 -0.43
C ASN A 40 -14.97 3.50 1.08
N THR A 41 -14.19 2.59 1.65
CA THR A 41 -13.86 2.62 3.07
C THR A 41 -12.65 3.52 3.27
N ILE A 42 -12.69 4.34 4.31
CA ILE A 42 -11.58 5.19 4.70
C ILE A 42 -10.38 4.33 5.10
N LEU A 43 -9.19 4.70 4.62
CA LEU A 43 -7.99 3.88 4.81
C LEU A 43 -7.56 3.89 6.29
N PRO A 44 -7.53 2.74 6.99
CA PRO A 44 -7.14 2.69 8.40
C PRO A 44 -5.64 2.91 8.56
N PHE A 45 -5.25 3.90 9.36
CA PHE A 45 -3.84 4.22 9.59
C PHE A 45 -3.05 3.05 10.17
N ASP A 46 -3.62 2.35 11.17
CA ASP A 46 -2.93 1.26 11.84
C ASP A 46 -2.61 0.09 10.89
N GLU A 47 -3.51 -0.23 9.97
CA GLU A 47 -3.28 -1.25 8.95
C GLU A 47 -2.19 -0.84 7.96
N VAL A 48 -2.18 0.42 7.54
CA VAL A 48 -1.13 0.98 6.67
C VAL A 48 0.23 0.92 7.35
N VAL A 49 0.29 1.33 8.62
CA VAL A 49 1.53 1.31 9.40
C VAL A 49 2.01 -0.12 9.65
N ALA A 50 1.09 -1.06 9.93
CA ALA A 50 1.43 -2.47 10.09
C ALA A 50 1.99 -3.07 8.79
N ALA A 51 1.37 -2.78 7.65
CA ALA A 51 1.82 -3.25 6.34
C ALA A 51 3.18 -2.66 5.93
N LEU A 52 3.39 -1.36 6.16
CA LEU A 52 4.61 -0.66 5.73
C LEU A 52 5.77 -0.73 6.75
N GLY A 53 5.45 -0.99 8.01
CA GLY A 53 6.40 -1.11 9.12
C GLY A 53 6.97 0.23 9.57
N ARG A 54 6.45 0.79 10.66
CA ARG A 54 6.96 2.03 11.27
C ARG A 54 8.43 1.91 11.68
N THR A 55 9.23 2.91 11.34
CA THR A 55 10.64 3.04 11.75
C THR A 55 10.90 4.26 12.63
N GLY A 56 10.01 5.27 12.59
CA GLY A 56 10.13 6.48 13.40
C GLY A 56 9.04 7.50 13.08
N GLU A 57 9.17 8.69 13.65
CA GLU A 57 8.30 9.83 13.34
C GLU A 57 9.05 11.18 13.44
N THR A 58 8.51 12.22 12.83
CA THR A 58 9.05 13.58 12.86
C THR A 58 7.92 14.60 12.85
N SER A 59 7.88 15.50 13.84
CA SER A 59 6.90 16.59 13.86
C SER A 59 7.28 17.67 12.84
N LEU A 60 6.38 17.98 11.91
CA LEU A 60 6.54 19.03 10.90
C LEU A 60 5.88 20.34 11.30
N GLY A 61 5.17 20.38 12.44
CA GLY A 61 4.45 21.56 12.91
C GLY A 61 3.25 21.92 12.04
N LEU A 62 2.90 23.20 12.00
CA LEU A 62 1.77 23.72 11.23
C LEU A 62 2.12 23.79 9.74
N GLN A 63 1.27 23.20 8.90
CA GLN A 63 1.43 23.10 7.45
C GLN A 63 0.08 23.35 6.76
N VAL A 64 0.14 23.88 5.53
CA VAL A 64 -1.01 23.94 4.63
C VAL A 64 -1.04 22.64 3.83
N VAL A 65 -2.11 21.87 3.95
CA VAL A 65 -2.22 20.53 3.36
C VAL A 65 -3.33 20.50 2.31
N GLU A 66 -3.05 19.87 1.17
CA GLU A 66 -4.05 19.58 0.15
C GLU A 66 -5.13 18.63 0.69
N VAL A 67 -6.39 19.05 0.66
CA VAL A 67 -7.52 18.25 1.15
C VAL A 67 -7.62 16.93 0.40
N SER A 68 -7.25 16.91 -0.89
CA SER A 68 -7.22 15.71 -1.73
C SER A 68 -6.20 14.65 -1.28
N SER A 69 -5.19 15.04 -0.52
CA SER A 69 -4.18 14.13 0.02
C SER A 69 -4.60 13.44 1.33
N ILE A 70 -5.73 13.85 1.92
CA ILE A 70 -6.28 13.25 3.13
C ILE A 70 -7.13 12.05 2.74
N VAL A 71 -6.61 10.85 2.97
CA VAL A 71 -7.17 9.58 2.44
C VAL A 71 -7.62 8.61 3.52
N GLY A 72 -7.21 8.83 4.76
CA GLY A 72 -7.34 7.85 5.81
C GLY A 72 -7.52 8.46 7.19
N SER A 73 -7.68 7.59 8.19
CA SER A 73 -7.91 8.03 9.56
C SER A 73 -7.27 7.09 10.58
N VAL A 74 -6.85 7.66 11.70
CA VAL A 74 -6.35 6.91 12.87
C VAL A 74 -7.49 6.27 13.66
N ASP A 75 -8.61 6.98 13.78
CA ASP A 75 -9.80 6.50 14.50
C ASP A 75 -11.07 6.76 13.65
N ARG A 76 -12.24 6.26 14.05
CA ARG A 76 -13.54 6.60 13.43
C ARG A 76 -13.73 6.19 11.98
N THR A 77 -13.17 5.05 11.59
CA THR A 77 -13.29 4.51 10.22
C THR A 77 -14.74 4.22 9.78
N LYS A 78 -15.69 4.18 10.73
CA LYS A 78 -17.11 3.86 10.48
C LYS A 78 -18.00 5.09 10.32
N ASP A 79 -17.58 6.26 10.80
CA ASP A 79 -18.40 7.49 10.80
C ASP A 79 -18.32 8.26 9.48
N PHE A 80 -17.31 7.95 8.67
CA PHE A 80 -16.98 8.61 7.42
C PHE A 80 -16.63 7.60 6.34
N ASP A 81 -16.97 7.90 5.09
CA ASP A 81 -16.47 7.15 3.96
C ASP A 81 -15.09 7.67 3.51
N ARG A 82 -14.53 7.07 2.47
CA ARG A 82 -13.22 7.44 1.89
C ARG A 82 -13.06 8.93 1.57
N TYR A 83 -14.14 9.62 1.26
CA TYR A 83 -14.12 11.05 0.93
C TYR A 83 -14.55 11.92 2.11
N PHE A 84 -14.44 11.40 3.34
CA PHE A 84 -14.88 12.04 4.58
C PHE A 84 -16.32 12.52 4.54
N ARG A 85 -17.20 11.84 3.79
CA ARG A 85 -18.64 12.13 3.80
C ARG A 85 -19.27 11.36 4.97
N PRO A 86 -20.14 11.99 5.77
CA PRO A 86 -20.77 11.31 6.90
C PRO A 86 -21.56 10.07 6.45
N THR A 87 -21.30 8.93 7.08
CA THR A 87 -21.94 7.64 6.77
C THR A 87 -23.24 7.41 7.52
N SER A 88 -23.47 8.19 8.56
CA SER A 88 -24.65 8.15 9.42
C SER A 88 -25.08 9.56 9.82
N SER A 89 -26.26 9.69 10.43
CA SER A 89 -26.72 10.96 11.02
C SER A 89 -26.07 11.25 12.38
N ARG A 90 -25.28 10.32 12.92
CA ARG A 90 -24.57 10.48 14.18
C ARG A 90 -23.57 11.63 14.04
N GLY A 91 -23.63 12.60 14.94
CA GLY A 91 -22.76 13.77 14.90
C GLY A 91 -23.21 14.90 13.95
N ARG A 92 -24.41 14.80 13.33
CA ARG A 92 -25.01 15.88 12.51
C ARG A 92 -24.98 17.22 13.22
N GLU A 93 -25.49 17.29 14.45
CA GLU A 93 -25.57 18.56 15.20
C GLU A 93 -24.19 19.20 15.40
N ARG A 94 -23.20 18.39 15.79
CA ARG A 94 -21.82 18.85 15.96
C ARG A 94 -21.21 19.31 14.63
N TRP A 95 -21.47 18.58 13.55
CA TRP A 95 -21.03 18.94 12.21
C TRP A 95 -21.64 20.28 11.76
N GLN A 96 -22.95 20.45 11.90
CA GLN A 96 -23.68 21.66 11.50
C GLN A 96 -23.22 22.87 12.31
N ARG A 97 -23.10 22.72 13.65
CA ARG A 97 -22.60 23.77 14.54
C ARG A 97 -21.23 24.27 14.11
N LEU A 98 -20.32 23.35 13.78
CA LEU A 98 -18.97 23.68 13.35
C LEU A 98 -18.94 24.34 11.97
N ALA A 99 -19.74 23.84 11.03
CA ALA A 99 -19.87 24.43 9.70
C ALA A 99 -20.46 25.85 9.75
N ALA A 100 -21.44 26.09 10.63
CA ALA A 100 -22.03 27.40 10.84
C ALA A 100 -21.05 28.36 11.54
N ALA A 101 -20.31 27.90 12.55
CA ALA A 101 -19.24 28.68 13.20
C ALA A 101 -18.19 29.15 12.19
N GLN A 102 -17.74 28.25 11.32
CA GLN A 102 -16.77 28.56 10.27
C GLN A 102 -17.31 29.56 9.24
N ARG A 103 -18.62 29.55 8.96
CA ARG A 103 -19.28 30.58 8.12
C ARG A 103 -19.38 31.94 8.79
N ARG A 104 -19.50 31.97 10.12
CA ARG A 104 -19.49 33.22 10.89
C ARG A 104 -18.10 33.84 11.05
N GLY A 105 -17.06 33.23 10.46
CA GLY A 105 -15.69 33.70 10.56
C GLY A 105 -15.05 33.39 11.92
N GLU A 106 -15.64 32.48 12.70
CA GLU A 106 -15.06 32.04 13.96
C GLU A 106 -13.75 31.27 13.68
N SER A 107 -12.72 31.55 14.48
CA SER A 107 -11.45 30.83 14.39
C SER A 107 -11.66 29.37 14.77
N VAL A 108 -11.41 28.47 13.81
CA VAL A 108 -11.43 27.03 14.03
C VAL A 108 -10.00 26.52 14.15
N PRO A 109 -9.69 25.66 15.14
CA PRO A 109 -8.33 25.17 15.28
C PRO A 109 -7.92 24.34 14.05
N PRO A 110 -6.61 24.32 13.70
CA PRO A 110 -6.08 23.42 12.67
C PRO A 110 -6.43 21.95 12.97
N VAL A 111 -6.46 21.12 11.92
CA VAL A 111 -6.61 19.67 12.06
C VAL A 111 -5.29 19.03 12.50
N GLN A 112 -5.33 17.79 12.99
CA GLN A 112 -4.10 17.04 13.33
C GLN A 112 -4.00 15.84 12.40
N LEU A 113 -2.88 15.72 11.69
CA LEU A 113 -2.67 14.71 10.66
C LEU A 113 -1.37 13.94 10.90
N TYR A 114 -1.42 12.63 10.66
CA TYR A 114 -0.22 11.88 10.30
C TYR A 114 0.00 11.94 8.79
N ARG A 115 1.26 11.95 8.36
CA ARG A 115 1.66 11.85 6.96
C ARG A 115 2.48 10.59 6.74
N ILE A 116 2.12 9.80 5.72
CA ILE A 116 2.91 8.67 5.22
C ILE A 116 3.07 8.87 3.71
N GLY A 117 4.30 9.14 3.25
CA GLY A 117 4.56 9.48 1.84
C GLY A 117 3.77 10.72 1.39
N SER A 118 2.88 10.55 0.42
CA SER A 118 1.95 11.58 -0.06
C SER A 118 0.57 11.56 0.62
N MET A 119 0.30 10.56 1.46
CA MET A 119 -0.99 10.35 2.10
C MET A 119 -1.06 10.98 3.48
N HIS A 120 -2.20 11.57 3.81
CA HIS A 120 -2.50 12.12 5.13
C HIS A 120 -3.64 11.35 5.81
N PHE A 121 -3.49 11.15 7.12
CA PHE A 121 -4.40 10.40 7.98
C PHE A 121 -4.86 11.31 9.12
N VAL A 122 -6.17 11.43 9.30
CA VAL A 122 -6.74 12.30 10.33
C VAL A 122 -6.61 11.67 11.71
N ILE A 123 -5.90 12.37 12.60
CA ILE A 123 -5.85 12.08 14.04
C ILE A 123 -7.04 12.77 14.71
N ASP A 124 -7.20 14.07 14.46
CA ASP A 124 -8.30 14.89 14.98
C ASP A 124 -8.80 15.88 13.93
N GLY A 125 -10.09 16.17 13.97
CA GLY A 125 -10.73 17.14 13.08
C GLY A 125 -11.49 16.57 11.89
N HIS A 126 -11.97 15.33 11.94
CA HIS A 126 -12.75 14.69 10.85
C HIS A 126 -13.90 15.56 10.34
N HIS A 127 -14.62 16.22 11.23
CA HIS A 127 -15.71 17.11 10.84
C HIS A 127 -15.19 18.33 10.06
N ARG A 128 -14.04 18.90 10.43
CA ARG A 128 -13.42 20.03 9.72
C ARG A 128 -12.96 19.62 8.33
N VAL A 129 -12.36 18.44 8.19
CA VAL A 129 -12.00 17.87 6.87
C VAL A 129 -13.25 17.66 6.02
N SER A 130 -14.30 17.07 6.60
CA SER A 130 -15.59 16.86 5.94
C SER A 130 -16.24 18.19 5.49
N ILE A 131 -16.17 19.24 6.31
CA ILE A 131 -16.66 20.58 5.97
C ILE A 131 -15.82 21.21 4.84
N ALA A 132 -14.49 21.12 4.91
CA ALA A 132 -13.60 21.62 3.86
C ALA A 132 -13.94 20.98 2.51
N ILE A 133 -14.19 19.67 2.48
CA ILE A 133 -14.67 18.95 1.29
C ILE A 133 -16.06 19.43 0.86
N ALA A 134 -17.00 19.60 1.80
CA ALA A 134 -18.35 20.10 1.48
C ALA A 134 -18.32 21.46 0.78
N ARG A 135 -17.35 22.31 1.16
CA ARG A 135 -17.14 23.66 0.65
C ARG A 135 -16.15 23.72 -0.52
N ASN A 136 -15.66 22.57 -1.01
CA ASN A 136 -14.67 22.48 -2.09
C ASN A 136 -13.40 23.28 -1.84
N TRP A 137 -12.91 23.27 -0.61
CA TRP A 137 -11.61 23.87 -0.29
C TRP A 137 -10.49 23.00 -0.86
N ALA A 138 -9.51 23.64 -1.49
CA ALA A 138 -8.32 22.95 -1.99
C ALA A 138 -7.39 22.55 -0.83
N THR A 139 -7.23 23.43 0.15
CA THR A 139 -6.27 23.28 1.25
C THR A 139 -6.92 23.43 2.62
N ILE A 140 -6.24 22.92 3.65
CA ILE A 140 -6.61 23.04 5.06
C ILE A 140 -5.35 23.15 5.94
N ASP A 141 -5.42 23.99 6.98
CA ASP A 141 -4.34 24.10 7.96
C ASP A 141 -4.31 22.90 8.89
N ALA A 142 -3.13 22.31 9.06
CA ALA A 142 -2.93 21.09 9.83
C ALA A 142 -1.62 21.09 10.61
N TYR A 143 -1.64 20.57 11.84
CA TYR A 143 -0.43 20.08 12.50
C TYR A 143 -0.10 18.69 11.95
N VAL A 144 1.09 18.54 11.37
CA VAL A 144 1.48 17.32 10.66
C VAL A 144 2.62 16.62 11.38
N THR A 145 2.46 15.33 11.63
CA THR A 145 3.54 14.43 12.06
C THR A 145 3.84 13.44 10.93
N LEU A 146 5.06 13.50 10.39
CA LEU A 146 5.55 12.56 9.38
C LEU A 146 5.89 11.22 10.04
N ILE A 147 5.37 10.13 9.49
CA ILE A 147 5.64 8.76 9.93
C ILE A 147 6.60 8.12 8.94
N HIS A 148 7.73 7.63 9.44
CA HIS A 148 8.74 6.93 8.65
C HIS A 148 8.40 5.44 8.56
N THR A 149 8.51 4.87 7.37
CA THR A 149 8.20 3.47 7.10
C THR A 149 9.39 2.71 6.52
N ARG A 150 9.43 1.39 6.72
CA ARG A 150 10.50 0.51 6.24
C ARG A 150 10.44 0.30 4.73
N ILE A 151 9.23 0.19 4.18
CA ILE A 151 9.00 0.08 2.75
C ILE A 151 8.23 1.28 2.21
N SER A 152 8.34 1.48 0.90
CA SER A 152 7.74 2.57 0.16
C SER A 152 6.19 2.56 0.27
N PRO A 153 5.56 3.70 0.63
CA PRO A 153 4.11 3.84 0.71
C PRO A 153 3.41 4.04 -0.64
N GLU A 154 4.16 4.26 -1.72
CA GLU A 154 3.60 4.51 -3.05
C GLU A 154 2.78 3.33 -3.57
N GLY A 155 1.72 3.63 -4.34
CA GLY A 155 0.84 2.62 -4.93
C GLY A 155 -0.25 2.08 -3.99
N ILE A 156 -0.37 2.61 -2.76
CA ILE A 156 -1.51 2.29 -1.89
C ILE A 156 -2.71 3.11 -2.34
N THR A 157 -3.73 2.40 -2.82
CA THR A 157 -5.02 2.98 -3.17
C THR A 157 -6.14 2.44 -2.29
N GLY A 158 -6.00 1.26 -1.69
CA GLY A 158 -7.01 0.67 -0.81
C GLY A 158 -6.40 -0.33 0.18
N THR A 159 -7.25 -0.98 0.97
CA THR A 159 -6.78 -2.00 1.94
C THR A 159 -6.27 -3.26 1.24
N SER A 160 -6.80 -3.60 0.06
CA SER A 160 -6.30 -4.71 -0.77
C SER A 160 -4.80 -4.62 -1.05
N ASP A 161 -4.27 -3.41 -1.25
CA ASP A 161 -2.85 -3.19 -1.57
C ASP A 161 -1.95 -3.43 -0.35
N LEU A 162 -2.50 -3.37 0.86
CA LEU A 162 -1.77 -3.53 2.10
C LEU A 162 -1.29 -4.98 2.28
N VAL A 163 -2.05 -5.96 1.80
CA VAL A 163 -1.66 -7.39 1.86
C VAL A 163 -0.35 -7.62 1.10
N LEU A 164 -0.26 -7.09 -0.12
CA LEU A 164 0.95 -7.22 -0.93
C LEU A 164 2.14 -6.49 -0.30
N LYS A 165 1.91 -5.28 0.24
CA LYS A 165 2.92 -4.50 0.95
C LYS A 165 3.43 -5.21 2.20
N ASP A 166 2.53 -5.79 2.99
CA ASP A 166 2.87 -6.53 4.21
C ASP A 166 3.75 -7.75 3.90
N HIS A 167 3.35 -8.56 2.92
CA HIS A 167 4.14 -9.70 2.47
C HIS A 167 5.53 -9.28 1.96
N ARG A 168 5.61 -8.20 1.18
CA ARG A 168 6.90 -7.64 0.73
C ARG A 168 7.76 -7.16 1.91
N ARG A 169 7.16 -6.50 2.90
CA ARG A 169 7.88 -6.07 4.11
C ARG A 169 8.42 -7.27 4.89
N LEU A 170 7.62 -8.32 5.06
CA LEU A 170 8.04 -9.55 5.73
C LEU A 170 9.18 -10.23 4.97
N PHE A 171 9.10 -10.31 3.64
CA PHE A 171 10.20 -10.78 2.80
C PHE A 171 11.49 -9.99 3.06
N LEU A 172 11.45 -8.64 3.00
CA LEU A 172 12.63 -7.81 3.22
C LEU A 172 13.17 -7.88 4.66
N SER A 173 12.37 -8.32 5.63
CA SER A 173 12.85 -8.59 7.00
C SER A 173 13.61 -9.92 7.12
N ARG A 174 13.31 -10.88 6.24
CA ARG A 174 13.95 -12.20 6.17
C ARG A 174 15.18 -12.17 5.24
N VAL A 175 15.04 -11.49 4.10
CA VAL A 175 16.04 -11.33 3.05
C VAL A 175 16.30 -9.83 2.87
N PRO A 176 17.22 -9.24 3.67
CA PRO A 176 17.43 -7.79 3.73
C PRO A 176 18.20 -7.27 2.51
N LEU A 177 17.51 -7.21 1.36
CA LEU A 177 17.99 -6.56 0.14
C LEU A 177 17.79 -5.05 0.22
N GLU A 178 18.72 -4.30 -0.37
CA GLU A 178 18.71 -2.83 -0.33
C GLU A 178 18.72 -2.22 -1.74
N GLY A 179 18.17 -1.00 -1.83
CA GLY A 179 18.16 -0.19 -3.06
C GLY A 179 17.67 -0.97 -4.28
N ALA A 180 18.48 -0.94 -5.35
CA ALA A 180 18.17 -1.59 -6.63
C ALA A 180 17.93 -3.11 -6.50
N GLN A 181 18.53 -3.79 -5.51
CA GLN A 181 18.30 -5.22 -5.30
C GLN A 181 16.87 -5.47 -4.81
N ALA A 182 16.41 -4.68 -3.82
CA ALA A 182 15.05 -4.76 -3.30
C ALA A 182 14.01 -4.36 -4.36
N ASP A 183 14.32 -3.39 -5.21
CA ASP A 183 13.45 -2.92 -6.28
C ASP A 183 13.30 -3.92 -7.44
N ALA A 184 14.32 -4.75 -7.68
CA ALA A 184 14.25 -5.84 -8.64
C ALA A 184 13.28 -6.96 -8.20
N ILE A 185 13.02 -7.10 -6.89
CA ILE A 185 12.12 -8.13 -6.37
C ILE A 185 10.68 -7.59 -6.24
N ARG A 186 9.95 -7.67 -7.35
CA ARG A 186 8.52 -7.32 -7.45
C ARG A 186 7.71 -8.53 -7.89
N LEU A 187 6.84 -8.99 -7.00
CA LEU A 187 5.93 -10.11 -7.24
C LEU A 187 4.50 -9.60 -7.19
N SER A 188 3.64 -10.13 -8.07
CA SER A 188 2.24 -9.73 -8.14
C SER A 188 1.37 -10.42 -7.10
N PHE A 189 1.73 -11.64 -6.69
CA PHE A 189 0.98 -12.42 -5.71
C PHE A 189 1.63 -12.31 -4.31
N PRO A 190 0.86 -11.99 -3.25
CA PRO A 190 1.42 -11.81 -1.92
C PRO A 190 2.16 -13.04 -1.36
N PHE A 191 1.61 -14.24 -1.57
CA PHE A 191 2.17 -15.46 -1.02
C PHE A 191 3.54 -15.83 -1.61
N ASP A 192 3.81 -15.46 -2.87
CA ASP A 192 5.09 -15.70 -3.55
C ASP A 192 6.27 -15.06 -2.82
N TYR A 193 6.06 -13.95 -2.09
CA TYR A 193 7.10 -13.36 -1.24
C TYR A 193 7.51 -14.28 -0.09
N ALA A 194 6.57 -15.03 0.49
CA ALA A 194 6.86 -15.98 1.55
C ALA A 194 7.62 -17.20 1.00
N GLU A 195 7.16 -17.73 -0.14
CA GLU A 195 7.84 -18.84 -0.83
C GLU A 195 9.26 -18.45 -1.27
N LEU A 196 9.44 -17.25 -1.82
CA LEU A 196 10.76 -16.75 -2.20
C LEU A 196 11.67 -16.62 -0.97
N ALA A 197 11.18 -16.07 0.15
CA ALA A 197 11.99 -15.99 1.37
C ALA A 197 12.47 -17.36 1.85
N GLU A 198 11.60 -18.37 1.86
CA GLU A 198 11.96 -19.75 2.22
C GLU A 198 13.00 -20.34 1.27
N ASN A 199 12.83 -20.11 -0.03
CA ASN A 199 13.78 -20.56 -1.05
C ASN A 199 15.17 -19.93 -0.85
N VAL A 200 15.23 -18.63 -0.53
CA VAL A 200 16.49 -17.91 -0.28
C VAL A 200 17.15 -18.40 1.00
N GLU A 201 16.40 -18.58 2.08
CA GLU A 201 16.91 -19.11 3.35
C GLU A 201 17.45 -20.53 3.18
N ALA A 202 16.74 -21.39 2.44
CA ALA A 202 17.20 -22.74 2.12
C ALA A 202 18.46 -22.73 1.23
N TRP A 203 18.54 -21.81 0.28
CA TRP A 203 19.75 -21.59 -0.54
C TRP A 203 20.94 -21.17 0.34
N GLY A 204 20.75 -20.20 1.22
CA GLY A 204 21.78 -19.71 2.14
C GLY A 204 22.26 -20.80 3.10
N PHE A 205 21.34 -21.62 3.61
CA PHE A 205 21.69 -22.76 4.45
C PHE A 205 22.56 -23.78 3.71
N ARG A 206 22.21 -24.14 2.46
CA ARG A 206 23.02 -25.07 1.66
C ARG A 206 24.42 -24.52 1.40
N LEU A 207 24.50 -23.24 1.03
CA LEU A 207 25.78 -22.57 0.81
C LEU A 207 26.62 -22.52 2.09
N SER A 208 26.01 -22.23 3.24
CA SER A 208 26.67 -22.26 4.54
C SER A 208 27.27 -23.63 4.87
N GLN A 209 26.57 -24.72 4.53
CA GLN A 209 27.08 -26.08 4.70
C GLN A 209 28.26 -26.37 3.76
N GLU A 210 28.21 -25.89 2.52
CA GLU A 210 29.28 -26.09 1.53
C GLU A 210 30.59 -25.39 1.93
N ILE A 211 30.50 -24.14 2.38
CA ILE A 211 31.69 -23.36 2.78
C ILE A 211 32.14 -23.67 4.22
N GLY A 212 31.31 -24.35 5.02
CA GLY A 212 31.59 -24.66 6.42
C GLY A 212 31.51 -23.47 7.38
N GLU A 213 30.84 -22.38 6.98
CA GLU A 213 30.74 -21.14 7.75
C GLU A 213 29.29 -20.66 7.86
N PHE A 214 28.95 -20.05 8.98
CA PHE A 214 27.62 -19.45 9.17
C PHE A 214 27.46 -18.18 8.35
N LEU A 215 26.38 -18.09 7.57
CA LEU A 215 26.03 -16.89 6.81
C LEU A 215 24.96 -16.07 7.54
N SER A 216 25.23 -14.78 7.72
CA SER A 216 24.21 -13.84 8.18
C SER A 216 23.09 -13.68 7.15
N ARG A 217 21.94 -13.12 7.55
CA ARG A 217 20.84 -12.82 6.62
C ARG A 217 21.26 -11.82 5.53
N ALA A 218 22.02 -10.79 5.91
CA ALA A 218 22.54 -9.79 4.98
C ALA A 218 23.50 -10.42 3.97
N GLU A 219 24.38 -11.29 4.45
CA GLU A 219 25.31 -12.01 3.58
C GLU A 219 24.58 -12.95 2.62
N THR A 220 23.65 -13.74 3.16
CA THR A 220 22.80 -14.65 2.37
C THR A 220 22.04 -13.90 1.28
N ALA A 221 21.39 -12.79 1.62
CA ALA A 221 20.62 -11.99 0.66
C ALA A 221 21.51 -11.43 -0.46
N ARG A 222 22.65 -10.84 -0.09
CA ARG A 222 23.61 -10.26 -1.06
C ARG A 222 24.18 -11.32 -1.99
N ARG A 223 24.63 -12.45 -1.45
CA ARG A 223 25.21 -13.55 -2.25
C ARG A 223 24.15 -14.21 -3.11
N TRP A 224 22.95 -14.49 -2.59
CA TRP A 224 21.85 -15.04 -3.38
C TRP A 224 21.52 -14.14 -4.57
N PHE A 225 21.41 -12.84 -4.35
CA PHE A 225 21.09 -11.90 -5.41
C PHE A 225 22.15 -11.90 -6.53
N GLY A 226 23.43 -11.89 -6.15
CA GLY A 226 24.55 -11.82 -7.10
C GLY A 226 24.92 -13.14 -7.77
N GLU A 227 24.88 -14.24 -7.04
CA GLU A 227 25.43 -15.55 -7.43
C GLU A 227 24.36 -16.50 -7.97
N GLU A 228 23.08 -16.30 -7.62
CA GLU A 228 21.97 -17.18 -8.04
C GLU A 228 20.94 -16.39 -8.85
N PHE A 229 20.30 -15.37 -8.26
CA PHE A 229 19.19 -14.66 -8.88
C PHE A 229 19.57 -14.04 -10.24
N LEU A 230 20.58 -13.16 -10.26
CA LEU A 230 20.98 -12.47 -11.48
C LEU A 230 21.49 -13.42 -12.57
N PRO A 231 22.37 -14.40 -12.30
CA PRO A 231 22.80 -15.37 -13.32
C PRO A 231 21.63 -16.17 -13.91
N VAL A 232 20.76 -16.71 -13.06
CA VAL A 232 19.61 -17.53 -13.50
C VAL A 232 18.65 -16.73 -14.35
N VAL A 233 18.30 -15.51 -13.93
CA VAL A 233 17.44 -14.62 -14.71
C VAL A 233 18.07 -14.33 -16.08
N ARG A 234 19.36 -13.96 -16.13
CA ARG A 234 20.05 -13.68 -17.41
C ARG A 234 20.05 -14.90 -18.34
N MET A 235 20.30 -16.10 -17.81
CA MET A 235 20.29 -17.33 -18.60
C MET A 235 18.89 -17.62 -19.14
N ALA A 236 17.86 -17.54 -18.28
CA ALA A 236 16.48 -17.77 -18.67
C ALA A 236 15.99 -16.76 -19.74
N ARG A 237 16.35 -15.48 -19.60
CA ARG A 237 16.06 -14.43 -20.59
C ARG A 237 16.74 -14.71 -21.93
N ARG A 238 18.02 -15.07 -21.93
CA ARG A 238 18.77 -15.43 -23.16
C ARG A 238 18.20 -16.66 -23.85
N ALA A 239 17.77 -17.65 -23.09
CA ALA A 239 17.13 -18.85 -23.60
C ALA A 239 15.69 -18.59 -24.10
N GLY A 240 15.09 -17.43 -23.79
CA GLY A 240 13.69 -17.14 -24.15
C GLY A 240 12.70 -17.98 -23.35
N ILE A 241 13.04 -18.36 -22.11
CA ILE A 241 12.14 -19.03 -21.18
C ILE A 241 11.10 -18.02 -20.70
N ARG A 242 9.81 -18.36 -20.83
CA ARG A 242 8.67 -17.53 -20.38
C ARG A 242 8.82 -16.04 -20.78
N PRO A 243 8.90 -15.72 -22.08
CA PRO A 243 9.07 -14.34 -22.55
C PRO A 243 7.87 -13.45 -22.19
N ASP A 244 6.74 -14.06 -21.83
CA ASP A 244 5.53 -13.42 -21.33
C ASP A 244 5.66 -12.86 -19.89
N LEU A 245 6.63 -13.31 -19.10
CA LEU A 245 6.86 -12.78 -17.76
C LEU A 245 7.80 -11.59 -17.81
N GLU A 246 7.31 -10.36 -17.63
CA GLU A 246 8.18 -9.17 -17.63
C GLU A 246 8.97 -9.02 -16.32
N SER A 247 8.43 -9.49 -15.18
CA SER A 247 9.13 -9.45 -13.90
C SER A 247 10.23 -10.52 -13.83
N ASP A 248 11.45 -10.09 -13.54
CA ASP A 248 12.59 -10.99 -13.31
C ASP A 248 12.40 -11.82 -12.04
N ALA A 249 11.71 -11.30 -11.03
CA ALA A 249 11.41 -12.03 -9.81
C ALA A 249 10.42 -13.19 -10.06
N GLU A 250 9.39 -12.94 -10.86
CA GLU A 250 8.42 -13.97 -11.25
C GLU A 250 9.05 -15.02 -12.20
N LEU A 251 9.93 -14.58 -13.11
CA LEU A 251 10.70 -15.49 -13.95
C LEU A 251 11.61 -16.39 -13.09
N TYR A 252 12.35 -15.81 -12.14
CA TYR A 252 13.20 -16.57 -11.23
C TYR A 252 12.39 -17.59 -10.42
N MET A 253 11.27 -17.18 -9.84
CA MET A 253 10.38 -18.08 -9.10
C MET A 253 9.93 -19.26 -9.96
N TRP A 254 9.47 -19.00 -11.18
CA TRP A 254 9.06 -20.05 -12.11
C TRP A 254 10.20 -21.03 -12.41
N VAL A 255 11.37 -20.51 -12.75
CA VAL A 255 12.57 -21.31 -13.09
C VAL A 255 13.04 -22.13 -11.89
N ALA A 256 13.09 -21.54 -10.69
CA ALA A 256 13.50 -22.21 -9.46
C ALA A 256 12.55 -23.35 -9.06
N CYS A 257 11.23 -23.14 -9.16
CA CYS A 257 10.22 -24.18 -8.90
C CYS A 257 10.28 -25.30 -9.94
N GLU A 258 10.35 -24.97 -11.23
CA GLU A 258 10.35 -25.98 -12.29
C GLU A 258 11.67 -26.80 -12.27
N ARG A 259 12.81 -26.20 -11.91
CA ARG A 259 14.05 -26.95 -11.62
C ARG A 259 13.82 -28.03 -10.57
N TYR A 260 13.18 -27.68 -9.45
CA TYR A 260 12.91 -28.65 -8.40
C TYR A 260 11.99 -29.77 -8.90
N ARG A 261 10.97 -29.43 -9.71
CA ARG A 261 10.03 -30.37 -10.28
C ARG A 261 10.68 -31.37 -11.25
N LEU A 262 11.57 -30.89 -12.10
CA LEU A 262 12.21 -31.67 -13.17
C LEU A 262 13.43 -32.44 -12.67
N VAL A 263 14.37 -31.71 -12.06
CA VAL A 263 15.72 -32.22 -11.79
C VAL A 263 15.84 -32.76 -10.36
N ARG A 264 14.97 -32.32 -9.45
CA ARG A 264 15.00 -32.63 -8.00
C ARG A 264 16.36 -32.36 -7.34
N ARG A 265 17.19 -31.53 -7.97
CA ARG A 265 18.51 -31.09 -7.51
C ARG A 265 18.61 -29.58 -7.64
N HIS A 266 19.43 -28.97 -6.80
CA HIS A 266 19.67 -27.52 -6.80
C HIS A 266 20.91 -27.15 -7.63
N ILE A 267 21.02 -27.68 -8.85
CA ILE A 267 22.14 -27.40 -9.78
C ILE A 267 21.61 -26.60 -10.97
N TRP A 268 22.40 -25.64 -11.46
CA TRP A 268 22.12 -24.91 -12.70
C TRP A 268 23.18 -25.27 -13.74
N ASP A 269 22.79 -25.98 -14.79
CA ASP A 269 23.63 -26.29 -15.94
C ASP A 269 22.83 -26.18 -17.24
N GLU A 270 23.52 -26.24 -18.38
CA GLU A 270 22.91 -26.09 -19.71
C GLU A 270 21.79 -27.12 -19.96
N HIS A 271 21.96 -28.35 -19.48
CA HIS A 271 20.96 -29.41 -19.62
C HIS A 271 19.66 -29.09 -18.87
N VAL A 272 19.76 -28.54 -17.65
CA VAL A 272 18.60 -28.08 -16.89
C VAL A 272 17.85 -26.98 -17.66
N PHE A 273 18.56 -26.03 -18.29
CA PHE A 273 17.91 -24.96 -19.05
C PHE A 273 17.23 -25.45 -20.32
N ASP A 274 17.81 -26.43 -21.02
CA ASP A 274 17.18 -27.06 -22.18
C ASP A 274 15.87 -27.76 -21.80
N GLU A 275 15.86 -28.49 -20.67
CA GLU A 275 14.66 -29.18 -20.18
C GLU A 275 13.55 -28.18 -19.79
N LEU A 276 13.92 -27.07 -19.15
CA LEU A 276 13.01 -25.98 -18.79
C LEU A 276 12.39 -25.32 -20.03
N LEU A 277 13.20 -25.10 -21.08
CA LEU A 277 12.74 -24.52 -22.34
C LEU A 277 11.67 -25.40 -22.99
N ASP A 278 11.93 -26.69 -23.09
CA ASP A 278 11.01 -27.66 -23.67
C ASP A 278 9.70 -27.76 -22.87
N HIS A 279 9.79 -27.74 -21.55
CA HIS A 279 8.59 -27.73 -20.70
C HIS A 279 7.76 -26.47 -20.87
N SER A 280 8.41 -25.30 -20.90
CA SER A 280 7.73 -24.01 -21.10
C SER A 280 6.92 -23.96 -22.39
N ARG A 281 7.40 -24.62 -23.46
CA ARG A 281 6.72 -24.73 -24.75
C ARG A 281 5.51 -25.65 -24.70
N ARG A 282 5.59 -26.77 -23.97
CA ARG A 282 4.50 -27.74 -23.84
C ARG A 282 3.29 -27.17 -23.09
N ARG A 283 3.51 -26.29 -22.12
CA ARG A 283 2.43 -25.66 -21.32
C ARG A 283 1.68 -24.54 -22.05
N LYS A 284 2.19 -24.07 -23.19
CA LYS A 284 1.50 -23.08 -24.06
C LYS A 284 0.53 -23.73 -25.07
N ARG A 285 0.52 -25.06 -25.19
CA ARG A 285 -0.46 -25.83 -25.99
C ARG A 285 -1.59 -26.32 -25.10
#